data_AF-A0A2V8ZIJ5-F1
#
_entry.id   AF-A0A2V8ZIJ5-F1
#
_cell.length_a   1.000
_cell.length_b   1.000
_cell.length_c   1.000
_cell.angle_alpha   90.00
_cell.angle_beta   90.00
_cell.angle_gamma   90.00
#
_symmetry.space_group_name_H-M   'P 1'
#
loop_
_entity.id
_entity.type
_entity.pdbx_description
1 polymer ?
#
loop_
_entity_poly.entity_id
_entity_poly.type
_entity_poly.pdbx_seq_one_letter_code
_entity_poly.pdbx_strand_id
1 'polypeptide(L)'
;MQTQAPRGQYRVMGLDPFDTLTWPSGPLWKDCETLDEARDFADRHSDMYAWIYVYNDAGDLLYEAGFGAQQLGRTGPHGSNWQ
;
A
#
# COMPACT_ATOMS: atom_id res chain seq x y z
N MET A 1 -3.07 1.80 15.01
CA MET A 1 -2.72 2.52 13.76
C MET A 1 -4.04 3.01 13.16
N GLN A 2 -4.23 4.32 12.96
CA GLN A 2 -5.52 4.89 12.52
C GLN A 2 -5.63 4.88 10.99
N THR A 3 -6.43 3.98 10.43
CA THR A 3 -6.61 3.82 8.96
C THR A 3 -7.50 4.90 8.35
N GLN A 4 -8.44 5.45 9.12
CA GLN A 4 -9.36 6.49 8.65
C GLN A 4 -8.62 7.78 8.31
N ALA A 5 -8.71 8.19 7.05
CA ALA A 5 -8.20 9.48 6.60
C ALA A 5 -9.01 10.64 7.23
N PRO A 6 -8.45 11.87 7.26
CA PRO A 6 -9.24 13.06 7.55
C PRO A 6 -10.43 13.17 6.58
N ARG A 7 -11.52 13.78 7.02
CA ARG A 7 -12.76 13.86 6.23
C ARG A 7 -12.51 14.45 4.83
N GLY A 8 -12.94 13.74 3.80
CA GLY A 8 -12.75 14.09 2.39
C GLY A 8 -11.34 13.88 1.84
N GLN A 9 -10.45 13.22 2.59
CA GLN A 9 -9.08 12.92 2.17
C GLN A 9 -8.85 11.40 2.05
N TYR A 10 -7.65 11.05 1.60
CA TYR A 10 -7.19 9.68 1.39
C TYR A 10 -5.89 9.46 2.14
N ARG A 11 -5.78 8.36 2.89
CA ARG A 11 -4.61 8.04 3.69
C ARG A 11 -3.80 6.94 3.05
N VAL A 12 -2.53 7.22 2.76
CA VAL A 12 -1.53 6.25 2.32
C VAL A 12 -0.73 5.75 3.52
N MET A 13 -0.68 4.43 3.68
CA MET A 13 0.14 3.77 4.70
C MET A 13 1.01 2.68 4.07
N GLY A 14 2.30 2.71 4.33
CA GLY A 14 3.24 1.66 3.89
C GLY A 14 3.66 0.78 5.06
N LEU A 15 3.67 -0.53 4.81
CA LEU A 15 4.20 -1.55 5.71
C LEU A 15 5.54 -2.05 5.17
N ASP A 16 6.55 -1.96 6.01
CA ASP A 16 7.86 -2.53 5.71
C ASP A 16 7.80 -4.07 5.65
N PRO A 17 8.67 -4.70 4.86
CA PRO A 17 8.68 -6.16 4.68
C PRO A 17 9.12 -6.94 5.91
N PHE A 18 9.89 -6.28 6.78
CA PHE A 18 10.33 -6.83 8.04
C PHE A 18 9.89 -5.85 9.12
N ASP A 19 9.17 -6.36 10.12
CA ASP A 19 8.72 -5.68 11.35
C ASP A 19 9.89 -5.28 12.27
N THR A 20 11.05 -5.00 11.68
CA THR A 20 12.27 -4.57 12.34
C THR A 20 12.53 -3.14 11.91
N LEU A 21 12.69 -2.27 12.91
CA LEU A 21 13.11 -0.86 12.91
C LEU A 21 14.36 -0.49 12.05
N THR A 22 14.77 -1.32 11.10
CA THR A 22 16.02 -1.24 10.34
C THR A 22 15.86 -0.73 8.91
N TRP A 23 14.64 -0.55 8.40
CA TRP A 23 14.45 0.07 7.08
C TRP A 23 14.58 1.59 7.19
N PRO A 24 15.47 2.21 6.40
CA PRO A 24 15.80 3.65 6.52
C PRO A 24 14.62 4.56 6.15
N SER A 25 13.57 4.00 5.55
CA SER A 25 12.39 4.69 5.02
C SER A 25 11.50 5.27 6.12
N GLY A 26 11.50 4.67 7.31
CA GLY A 26 10.52 4.98 8.36
C GLY A 26 9.07 4.63 7.95
N PRO A 27 8.10 4.80 8.87
CA PRO A 27 6.70 4.53 8.57
C PRO A 27 6.20 5.46 7.47
N LEU A 28 5.74 4.91 6.35
CA LEU A 28 5.07 5.69 5.32
C LEU A 28 3.67 6.04 5.80
N TRP A 29 3.43 7.34 5.98
CA TRP A 29 2.14 7.87 6.36
C TRP A 29 1.93 9.21 5.70
N LYS A 30 0.92 9.31 4.82
CA LYS A 30 0.59 10.56 4.15
C LYS A 30 -0.91 10.65 3.92
N ASP A 31 -1.48 11.82 4.19
CA ASP A 31 -2.83 12.15 3.78
C ASP A 31 -2.78 12.96 2.47
N CYS A 32 -3.67 12.65 1.53
CA CYS A 32 -3.77 13.21 0.18
C CYS A 32 -5.18 13.74 -0.07
N GLU A 33 -5.29 14.82 -0.85
CA GLU A 33 -6.59 15.47 -1.11
C GLU A 33 -7.43 14.70 -2.14
N THR A 34 -6.77 13.93 -3.01
CA THR A 34 -7.43 13.17 -4.07
C THR A 34 -6.96 11.72 -4.10
N LEU A 35 -7.84 10.83 -4.60
CA LEU A 35 -7.51 9.42 -4.75
C LEU A 35 -6.37 9.21 -5.76
N ASP A 36 -6.34 10.00 -6.84
CA ASP A 36 -5.29 9.89 -7.85
C ASP A 36 -3.91 10.29 -7.31
N GLU A 37 -3.84 11.34 -6.49
CA GLU A 37 -2.60 11.71 -5.79
C GLU A 37 -2.14 10.60 -4.83
N ALA A 38 -3.09 10.01 -4.09
CA ALA A 38 -2.79 8.92 -3.16
C ALA A 38 -2.27 7.67 -3.88
N ARG A 39 -2.83 7.35 -5.05
CA ARG A 39 -2.39 6.25 -5.92
C ARG A 39 -1.00 6.51 -6.51
N ASP A 40 -0.78 7.67 -7.13
CA ASP A 40 0.53 8.04 -7.68
C ASP A 40 1.61 7.97 -6.58
N PHE A 41 1.29 8.49 -5.39
CA PHE A 41 2.20 8.39 -4.25
C PHE A 41 2.47 6.95 -3.83
N ALA A 42 1.46 6.09 -3.77
CA ALA A 42 1.63 4.67 -3.45
C ALA A 42 2.49 3.95 -4.50
N ASP A 43 2.24 4.16 -5.78
CA ASP A 43 2.98 3.53 -6.88
C ASP A 43 4.44 3.96 -6.89
N ARG A 44 4.72 5.24 -6.65
CA ARG A 44 6.11 5.75 -6.58
C ARG A 44 6.95 5.17 -5.45
N HIS A 45 6.30 4.59 -4.43
CA HIS A 45 6.97 4.00 -3.28
C HIS A 45 6.84 2.47 -3.25
N SER A 46 6.24 1.83 -4.26
CA SER A 46 5.97 0.39 -4.27
C SER A 46 7.21 -0.48 -4.13
N ASP A 47 8.36 0.02 -4.56
CA ASP A 47 9.63 -0.71 -4.50
C ASP A 47 10.31 -0.59 -3.12
N MET A 48 9.86 0.36 -2.28
CA MET A 48 10.41 0.64 -0.95
C MET A 48 9.63 -0.03 0.18
N TYR A 49 8.41 -0.53 -0.08
CA TYR A 49 7.55 -1.11 0.95
C TYR A 49 6.98 -2.44 0.47
N ALA A 50 6.82 -3.41 1.37
CA ALA A 50 6.18 -4.69 1.02
C ALA A 50 4.74 -4.48 0.61
N TRP A 51 4.05 -3.60 1.34
CA TRP A 51 2.67 -3.24 1.11
C TRP A 51 2.48 -1.75 1.27
N ILE A 52 1.67 -1.16 0.40
CA ILE A 52 1.17 0.20 0.55
C ILE A 52 -0.32 0.15 0.35
N TYR A 53 -1.06 0.76 1.26
CA TYR A 53 -2.51 0.79 1.25
C TYR A 53 -3.00 2.23 1.17
N VAL A 54 -4.10 2.44 0.44
CA VAL A 54 -4.81 3.71 0.39
C VAL A 54 -6.20 3.53 0.97
N TYR A 55 -6.53 4.30 2.01
CA TYR A 55 -7.84 4.30 2.65
C TYR A 55 -8.58 5.62 2.42
N ASN A 56 -9.92 5.58 2.41
CA ASN A 56 -10.74 6.79 2.46
C ASN A 56 -10.99 7.26 3.92
N ASP A 57 -11.81 8.30 4.06
CA ASP A 57 -12.22 8.85 5.36
C ASP A 57 -13.23 8.00 6.13
N ALA A 58 -13.89 7.05 5.47
CA ALA A 58 -14.65 5.99 6.12
C ALA A 58 -13.76 4.86 6.68
N GLY A 59 -12.50 4.79 6.21
CA GLY A 59 -11.55 3.72 6.54
C GLY A 59 -11.62 2.52 5.60
N ASP A 60 -12.33 2.63 4.48
CA ASP A 60 -12.36 1.60 3.44
C ASP A 60 -11.06 1.57 2.65
N LEU A 61 -10.55 0.37 2.37
CA LEU A 61 -9.39 0.18 1.50
C LEU A 61 -9.79 0.40 0.03
N LEU A 62 -9.13 1.32 -0.64
CA LEU A 62 -9.41 1.69 -2.03
C LEU A 62 -8.32 1.28 -3.02
N TYR A 63 -7.08 1.11 -2.56
CA TYR A 63 -5.95 0.74 -3.39
C TYR A 63 -4.86 0.05 -2.58
N GLU A 64 -4.15 -0.87 -3.23
CA GLU A 64 -3.06 -1.63 -2.68
C GLU A 64 -1.91 -1.69 -3.71
N ALA A 65 -0.69 -1.41 -3.25
CA ALA A 65 0.54 -1.49 -4.02
C ALA A 65 1.66 -2.09 -3.17
N GLY A 66 2.87 -2.17 -3.74
CA GLY A 66 4.03 -2.78 -3.08
C GLY A 66 4.49 -4.06 -3.79
N PHE A 67 5.75 -4.45 -3.57
CA PHE A 67 6.28 -5.65 -4.21
C PHE A 67 5.61 -6.96 -3.70
N GLY A 68 5.06 -6.96 -2.47
CA GLY A 68 4.30 -8.07 -1.91
C GLY A 68 2.95 -8.26 -2.61
N ALA A 69 2.28 -7.15 -2.95
CA ALA A 69 1.03 -7.16 -3.73
C ALA A 69 1.23 -7.76 -5.12
N GLN A 70 2.36 -7.45 -5.75
CA GLN A 70 2.71 -7.99 -7.07
C GLN A 70 3.04 -9.49 -7.03
N GLN A 71 3.60 -10.01 -5.93
CA GLN A 71 3.83 -11.45 -5.75
C GLN A 71 2.54 -12.24 -5.48
N LEU A 72 1.61 -11.70 -4.68
CA LEU A 72 0.33 -12.36 -4.40
C LEU A 72 -0.67 -12.27 -5.55
N GLY A 73 -0.62 -11.19 -6.34
CA GLY A 73 -1.34 -11.08 -7.62
C GLY A 73 -0.89 -12.12 -8.66
N ARG A 74 0.33 -12.66 -8.53
CA ARG A 74 0.82 -13.80 -9.33
C ARG A 74 0.40 -15.17 -8.80
N THR A 75 -0.14 -15.27 -7.59
CA THR A 75 -0.59 -16.52 -6.98
C THR A 75 -2.11 -16.64 -6.85
N GLY A 76 -2.89 -15.78 -7.51
CA GLY A 76 -4.29 -16.08 -7.84
C GLY A 76 -4.35 -17.24 -8.87
N PRO A 77 -5.39 -18.09 -8.87
CA PRO A 77 -5.33 -19.44 -9.43
C PRO A 77 -5.32 -19.42 -10.97
N HIS A 78 -4.13 -19.33 -11.56
CA HIS A 78 -3.92 -19.75 -12.93
C HIS A 78 -2.49 -20.21 -13.13
N GLY A 79 -2.34 -21.50 -13.45
CA GLY A 79 -1.07 -22.06 -13.89
C GLY A 79 -0.62 -23.31 -13.15
N SER A 80 -1.51 -24.27 -12.90
CA SER A 80 -1.07 -25.67 -12.88
C SER A 80 -0.52 -26.01 -14.27
N ASN A 81 0.80 -25.90 -14.45
CA ASN A 81 1.51 -26.75 -15.39
C ASN A 81 3.02 -26.71 -15.07
N TRP A 82 3.44 -27.66 -14.25
CA TRP A 82 4.83 -28.11 -14.25
C TRP A 82 4.95 -29.14 -15.38
N GLN A 83 5.66 -28.78 -16.44
CA GLN A 83 6.39 -29.70 -17.31
C GLN A 83 7.88 -29.36 -17.20
#